data_AF-A0A8T4P0R9-F1
#
_entry.id   AF-A0A8T4P0R9-F1
#
_cell.length_a   1.000
_cell.length_b   1.000
_cell.length_c   1.000
_cell.angle_alpha   90.00
_cell.angle_beta   90.00
_cell.angle_gamma   90.00
#
_symmetry.space_group_name_H-M   'P 1'
#
loop_
_entity.id
_entity.type
_entity.pdbx_description
1 polymer ?
#
loop_
_entity_poly.entity_id
_entity_poly.type
_entity_poly.pdbx_seq_one_letter_code
_entity_poly.pdbx_strand_id
1 'polypeptide(L)'
;MIHKLQQIFHSITKSLEVLYVIEGVKPCARILVPEDDLSKVLDFLNGNKIKHATSDFKVLKQNAQSEFYSDKSIKIDKNSAQKGYFFVYLSKNRETAEKARSAEEKNAHKELGLILGYPECCCEFFEKNFGENSTDLTLKTLQNSDGYEFPFHTNIAARHFDVSLLSHFPHSFACKPSMEIAKANLKTISRYSKQLAAIFSGILQGAVIYTTEEGIFLLRKYEKIGNEIIYGDVMTTAKTKLYYLLSSNKELRVIDKNNFAVNDVKIGGEKFGVMVFKYLGA
;
A
#
# COMPACT_ATOMS: atom_id res chain seq x y z
N MET A 1 -15.55 15.65 3.07
CA MET A 1 -14.10 15.94 2.90
C MET A 1 -13.42 14.93 1.99
N ILE A 2 -13.45 13.63 2.30
CA ILE A 2 -12.77 12.58 1.51
C ILE A 2 -13.15 12.59 0.02
N HIS A 3 -14.44 12.71 -0.32
CA HIS A 3 -14.88 12.80 -1.73
C HIS A 3 -14.25 13.99 -2.48
N LYS A 4 -14.13 15.16 -1.83
CA LYS A 4 -13.47 16.33 -2.44
C LYS A 4 -11.99 16.07 -2.68
N LEU A 5 -11.31 15.39 -1.76
CA LEU A 5 -9.92 14.98 -1.92
C LEU A 5 -9.78 13.99 -3.10
N GLN A 6 -10.68 13.02 -3.23
CA GLN A 6 -10.65 12.04 -4.33
C GLN A 6 -10.78 12.70 -5.71
N GLN A 7 -11.57 13.77 -5.84
CA GLN A 7 -11.67 14.55 -7.09
C GLN A 7 -10.38 15.32 -7.46
N ILE A 8 -9.47 15.52 -6.50
CA ILE A 8 -8.20 16.23 -6.67
C ILE A 8 -7.05 15.25 -6.86
N PHE A 9 -7.01 14.19 -6.06
CA PHE A 9 -5.89 13.25 -5.99
C PHE A 9 -6.11 11.95 -6.78
N HIS A 10 -7.33 11.74 -7.31
CA HIS A 10 -7.71 10.64 -8.19
C HIS A 10 -7.51 9.22 -7.60
N SER A 11 -7.23 9.12 -6.31
CA SER A 11 -7.05 7.87 -5.56
C SER A 11 -7.51 8.06 -4.13
N ILE A 12 -8.16 7.04 -3.57
CA ILE A 12 -8.60 6.98 -2.19
C ILE A 12 -7.38 6.98 -1.26
N THR A 13 -6.39 6.12 -1.49
CA THR A 13 -5.20 6.06 -0.63
C THR A 13 -4.41 7.38 -0.63
N LYS A 14 -4.19 8.00 -1.80
CA LYS A 14 -3.56 9.34 -1.86
C LYS A 14 -4.38 10.41 -1.14
N SER A 15 -5.70 10.37 -1.26
CA SER A 15 -6.59 11.29 -0.56
C SER A 15 -6.48 11.13 0.96
N LEU A 16 -6.35 9.88 1.42
CA LEU A 16 -6.19 9.57 2.84
C LEU A 16 -4.83 10.02 3.37
N GLU A 17 -3.74 9.89 2.60
CA GLU A 17 -2.43 10.44 2.96
C GLU A 17 -2.50 11.94 3.31
N VAL A 18 -3.19 12.71 2.46
CA VAL A 18 -3.39 14.15 2.66
C VAL A 18 -4.27 14.40 3.89
N LEU A 19 -5.36 13.63 4.06
CA LEU A 19 -6.22 13.71 5.24
C LEU A 19 -5.44 13.44 6.53
N TYR A 20 -4.55 12.45 6.54
CA TYR A 20 -3.77 12.09 7.72
C TYR A 20 -2.81 13.21 8.14
N VAL A 21 -2.23 13.93 7.17
CA VAL A 21 -1.42 15.12 7.46
C VAL A 21 -2.29 16.26 7.98
N ILE A 22 -3.45 16.52 7.36
CA ILE A 22 -4.39 17.56 7.84
C ILE A 22 -4.81 17.29 9.29
N GLU A 23 -5.10 16.04 9.62
CA GLU A 23 -5.49 15.62 10.96
C GLU A 23 -4.31 15.53 11.94
N GLY A 24 -3.08 15.65 11.47
CA GLY A 24 -1.88 15.55 12.30
C GLY A 24 -1.60 14.15 12.84
N VAL A 25 -2.27 13.12 12.29
CA VAL A 25 -1.97 11.72 12.64
C VAL A 25 -0.77 11.19 11.85
N LYS A 26 -0.39 11.87 10.75
CA LYS A 26 0.84 11.62 9.99
C LYS A 26 1.68 12.90 9.90
N PRO A 27 2.99 12.87 10.20
CA PRO A 27 3.82 14.08 10.23
C PRO A 27 4.13 14.63 8.83
N CYS A 28 4.28 13.76 7.85
CA CYS A 28 4.58 14.10 6.46
C CYS A 28 4.03 13.01 5.54
N ALA A 29 3.57 13.38 4.34
CA ALA A 29 3.20 12.43 3.30
C ALA A 29 3.96 12.72 2.01
N ARG A 30 4.21 11.66 1.24
CA ARG A 30 4.77 11.72 -0.11
C ARG A 30 3.71 11.21 -1.08
N ILE A 31 3.25 12.07 -1.98
CA ILE A 31 2.29 11.70 -3.02
C ILE A 31 2.90 11.88 -4.40
N LEU A 32 2.45 11.06 -5.35
CA LEU A 32 2.84 11.14 -6.74
C LEU A 32 1.77 11.87 -7.55
N VAL A 33 2.13 12.99 -8.17
CA VAL A 33 1.21 13.91 -8.86
C VAL A 33 1.57 13.99 -10.34
N PRO A 34 0.63 13.74 -11.27
CA PRO A 34 0.85 13.97 -12.70
C PRO A 34 1.27 15.41 -12.96
N GLU A 35 2.18 15.63 -13.90
CA GLU A 35 2.63 16.97 -14.28
C GLU A 35 1.46 17.91 -14.64
N ASP A 36 0.46 17.40 -15.37
CA ASP A 36 -0.73 18.17 -15.78
C ASP A 36 -1.62 18.58 -14.60
N ASP A 37 -1.57 17.85 -13.47
CA ASP A 37 -2.36 18.13 -12.27
C ASP A 37 -1.60 18.94 -11.21
N LEU A 38 -0.30 19.20 -11.42
CA LEU A 38 0.57 19.74 -10.39
C LEU A 38 0.08 21.10 -9.87
N SER A 39 -0.26 22.05 -10.75
CA SER A 39 -0.76 23.37 -10.33
C SER A 39 -2.01 23.25 -9.47
N LYS A 40 -3.00 22.46 -9.92
CA LYS A 40 -4.27 22.23 -9.20
C LYS A 40 -4.02 21.66 -7.80
N VAL A 41 -3.10 20.70 -7.68
CA VAL A 41 -2.74 20.12 -6.38
C VAL A 41 -2.05 21.14 -5.49
N LEU A 42 -1.08 21.90 -6.01
CA LEU A 42 -0.35 22.91 -5.23
C LEU A 42 -1.28 24.04 -4.77
N ASP A 43 -2.21 24.49 -5.61
CA ASP A 43 -3.22 25.49 -5.26
C ASP A 43 -4.13 25.00 -4.14
N PHE A 44 -4.56 23.73 -4.19
CA PHE A 44 -5.31 23.13 -3.10
C PHE A 44 -4.50 23.11 -1.79
N LEU A 45 -3.23 22.69 -1.82
CA LEU A 45 -2.39 22.63 -0.63
C LEU A 45 -2.17 24.02 -0.03
N ASN A 46 -1.88 25.02 -0.88
CA ASN A 46 -1.71 26.41 -0.49
C ASN A 46 -3.00 26.98 0.13
N GLY A 47 -4.15 26.77 -0.52
CA GLY A 47 -5.45 27.22 -0.04
C GLY A 47 -5.85 26.60 1.31
N ASN A 48 -5.37 25.39 1.61
CA ASN A 48 -5.59 24.71 2.89
C ASN A 48 -4.44 24.93 3.91
N LYS A 49 -3.52 25.85 3.63
CA LYS A 49 -2.35 26.18 4.47
C LYS A 49 -1.45 24.97 4.77
N ILE A 50 -1.44 23.96 3.91
CA ILE A 50 -0.57 22.79 4.01
C ILE A 50 0.77 23.17 3.39
N LYS A 51 1.86 22.96 4.14
CA LYS A 51 3.21 23.23 3.64
C LYS A 51 3.65 22.08 2.75
N HIS A 52 4.35 22.40 1.67
CA HIS A 52 4.78 21.39 0.71
C HIS A 52 6.15 21.71 0.10
N ALA A 53 6.76 20.68 -0.46
CA ALA A 53 7.95 20.73 -1.30
C ALA A 53 7.73 19.79 -2.50
N THR A 54 8.22 20.17 -3.68
CA THR A 54 8.11 19.36 -4.90
C THR A 54 9.49 18.88 -5.31
N SER A 55 9.62 17.63 -5.76
CA SER A 55 10.89 17.09 -6.26
C SER A 55 11.47 17.94 -7.38
N ASP A 56 12.78 18.04 -7.45
CA ASP A 56 13.50 18.72 -8.54
C ASP A 56 13.70 17.83 -9.78
N PHE A 57 13.07 16.65 -9.79
CA PHE A 57 13.05 15.67 -10.87
C PHE A 57 11.61 15.19 -11.14
N LYS A 58 11.39 14.66 -12.34
CA LYS A 58 10.18 13.91 -12.71
C LYS A 58 10.43 12.41 -12.53
N VAL A 59 9.37 11.63 -12.43
CA VAL A 59 9.44 10.18 -12.50
C VAL A 59 8.49 9.61 -13.56
N LEU A 60 8.95 8.55 -14.22
CA LEU A 60 8.16 7.73 -15.12
C LEU A 60 7.80 6.43 -14.42
N LYS A 61 6.52 6.07 -14.39
CA LYS A 61 6.08 4.77 -13.89
C LYS A 61 6.54 3.66 -14.84
N GLN A 62 7.08 2.59 -14.28
CA GLN A 62 7.42 1.37 -15.02
C GLN A 62 6.78 0.15 -14.38
N ASN A 63 6.32 -0.80 -15.20
CA ASN A 63 5.76 -2.09 -14.78
C ASN A 63 4.69 -1.92 -13.70
N ALA A 64 3.60 -1.23 -14.05
CA ALA A 64 2.47 -1.08 -13.15
C ALA A 64 1.73 -2.42 -13.03
N GLN A 65 1.83 -3.08 -11.87
CA GLN A 65 1.01 -4.28 -11.59
C GLN A 65 -0.48 -3.94 -11.47
N SER A 66 -0.81 -2.66 -11.24
CA SER A 66 -2.18 -2.13 -11.22
C SER A 66 -2.19 -0.67 -11.66
N GLU A 67 -3.37 -0.14 -12.02
CA GLU A 67 -3.54 1.29 -12.33
C GLU A 67 -3.12 2.21 -11.16
N PHE A 68 -3.34 1.73 -9.93
CA PHE A 68 -3.15 2.48 -8.70
C PHE A 68 -1.72 2.40 -8.16
N TYR A 69 -0.98 1.33 -8.47
CA TYR A 69 0.34 1.06 -7.90
C TYR A 69 1.38 0.69 -8.97
N SER A 70 2.56 1.31 -8.85
CA SER A 70 3.72 1.05 -9.70
C SER A 70 4.87 0.60 -8.82
N ASP A 71 5.41 -0.58 -9.11
CA ASP A 71 6.52 -1.14 -8.34
C ASP A 71 7.84 -0.42 -8.66
N LYS A 72 7.97 0.15 -9.85
CA LYS A 72 9.20 0.82 -10.30
C LYS A 72 8.90 2.21 -10.84
N SER A 73 9.86 3.11 -10.66
CA SER A 73 9.83 4.44 -11.24
C SER A 73 11.24 4.87 -11.59
N ILE A 74 11.41 5.50 -12.76
CA ILE A 74 12.69 6.05 -13.21
C ILE A 74 12.69 7.55 -13.02
N LYS A 75 13.71 8.07 -12.33
CA LYS A 75 13.95 9.52 -12.22
C LYS A 75 14.44 10.05 -13.57
N ILE A 76 13.80 11.11 -14.06
CA ILE A 76 14.20 11.83 -15.28
C ILE A 76 14.32 13.33 -14.96
N ASP A 77 15.05 14.06 -15.81
CA ASP A 77 15.21 15.51 -15.67
C ASP A 77 13.86 16.23 -15.63
N LYS A 78 13.72 17.23 -14.76
CA LYS A 78 12.46 18.01 -14.64
C LYS A 78 12.09 18.78 -15.90
N ASN A 79 13.06 19.13 -16.74
CA ASN A 79 12.87 19.82 -18.01
C ASN A 79 12.74 18.84 -19.18
N SER A 80 12.77 17.53 -18.93
CA SER A 80 12.50 16.53 -19.95
C SER A 80 11.14 16.82 -20.61
N ALA A 81 11.12 16.75 -21.94
CA ALA A 81 9.90 16.90 -22.74
C ALA A 81 8.90 15.75 -22.48
N GLN A 82 9.37 14.63 -21.93
CA GLN A 82 8.49 13.53 -21.57
C GLN A 82 7.65 13.89 -20.35
N LYS A 83 6.33 13.81 -20.50
CA LYS A 83 5.40 13.98 -19.37
C LYS A 83 5.63 12.89 -18.34
N GLY A 84 5.70 13.32 -17.08
CA GLY A 84 5.91 12.42 -15.96
C GLY A 84 5.08 12.80 -14.76
N TYR A 85 5.59 12.40 -13.60
CA TYR A 85 5.00 12.71 -12.31
C TYR A 85 6.03 13.41 -11.43
N PHE A 86 5.57 14.28 -10.55
CA PHE A 86 6.39 14.85 -9.48
C PHE A 86 6.05 14.18 -8.15
N PHE A 87 7.06 14.04 -7.29
CA PHE A 87 6.79 13.79 -5.88
C PHE A 87 6.45 15.13 -5.22
N VAL A 88 5.34 15.15 -4.51
CA VAL A 88 4.97 16.26 -3.63
C VAL A 88 5.00 15.75 -2.20
N TYR A 89 5.86 16.39 -1.40
CA TYR A 89 6.02 16.16 0.03
C TYR A 89 5.18 17.19 0.75
N LEU A 90 4.30 16.76 1.65
CA LEU A 90 3.38 17.67 2.34
C LEU A 90 3.36 17.40 3.84
N SER A 91 3.38 18.49 4.60
CA SER A 91 3.40 18.48 6.07
C SER A 91 2.73 19.75 6.61
N LYS A 92 2.41 19.74 7.91
CA LYS A 92 2.06 20.98 8.63
C LYS A 92 3.28 21.90 8.80
N ASN A 93 4.50 21.38 8.70
CA ASN A 93 5.75 22.14 8.81
C ASN A 93 6.52 22.14 7.47
N ARG A 94 6.90 23.32 6.98
CA ARG A 94 7.67 23.47 5.73
C ARG A 94 9.03 22.77 5.81
N GLU A 95 9.73 22.88 6.94
CA GLU A 95 11.02 22.24 7.15
C GLU A 95 10.93 20.71 7.02
N THR A 96 9.87 20.10 7.54
CA THR A 96 9.63 18.66 7.43
C THR A 96 9.41 18.23 5.97
N ALA A 97 8.64 19.01 5.19
CA ALA A 97 8.44 18.73 3.77
C ALA A 97 9.75 18.84 2.96
N GLU A 98 10.57 19.87 3.23
CA GLU A 98 11.88 20.03 2.59
C GLU A 98 12.88 18.93 2.99
N LYS A 99 12.90 18.52 4.26
CA LYS A 99 13.72 17.39 4.71
C LYS A 99 13.33 16.10 3.99
N ALA A 100 12.04 15.84 3.82
CA ALA A 100 11.57 14.66 3.09
C ALA A 100 12.02 14.70 1.61
N ARG A 101 11.89 15.86 0.95
CA ARG A 101 12.39 16.06 -0.42
C ARG A 101 13.90 15.81 -0.50
N SER A 102 14.67 16.44 0.39
CA SER A 102 16.13 16.31 0.42
C SER A 102 16.59 14.86 0.68
N ALA A 103 15.92 14.13 1.56
CA ALA A 103 16.20 12.73 1.83
C ALA A 103 15.96 11.84 0.60
N GLU A 104 14.90 12.09 -0.18
CA GLU A 104 14.65 11.37 -1.44
C GLU A 104 15.73 11.64 -2.50
N GLU A 105 16.13 12.90 -2.65
CA GLU A 105 17.16 13.30 -3.62
C GLU A 105 18.50 12.62 -3.32
N LYS A 106 18.83 12.45 -2.04
CA LYS A 106 20.02 11.75 -1.56
C LYS A 106 19.88 10.22 -1.51
N ASN A 107 18.71 9.67 -1.87
CA ASN A 107 18.36 8.26 -1.69
C ASN A 107 18.54 7.76 -0.24
N ALA A 108 18.34 8.64 0.75
CA ALA A 108 18.42 8.33 2.17
C ALA A 108 17.11 7.66 2.64
N HIS A 109 16.90 6.40 2.26
CA HIS A 109 15.64 5.68 2.46
C HIS A 109 15.20 5.58 3.92
N LYS A 110 16.11 5.23 4.86
CA LYS A 110 15.79 5.16 6.30
C LYS A 110 15.37 6.53 6.83
N GLU A 111 16.13 7.58 6.50
CA GLU A 111 15.82 8.96 6.90
C GLU A 111 14.45 9.41 6.38
N LEU A 112 14.18 9.20 5.09
CA LEU A 112 12.89 9.52 4.49
C LEU A 112 11.75 8.80 5.19
N GLY A 113 11.89 7.49 5.46
CA GLY A 113 10.86 6.71 6.15
C GLY A 113 10.54 7.26 7.54
N LEU A 114 11.57 7.64 8.31
CA LEU A 114 11.40 8.25 9.62
C LEU A 114 10.68 9.61 9.54
N ILE A 115 11.03 10.45 8.57
CA ILE A 115 10.36 11.75 8.35
C ILE A 115 8.88 11.57 7.99
N LEU A 116 8.54 10.53 7.23
CA LEU A 116 7.16 10.16 6.88
C LEU A 116 6.37 9.57 8.07
N GLY A 117 7.03 9.32 9.20
CA GLY A 117 6.43 8.77 10.42
C GLY A 117 6.35 7.24 10.43
N TYR A 118 7.19 6.56 9.65
CA TYR A 118 7.26 5.09 9.67
C TYR A 118 8.05 4.59 10.87
N PRO A 119 7.71 3.41 11.43
CA PRO A 119 8.45 2.84 12.55
C PRO A 119 9.89 2.54 12.15
N GLU A 120 10.85 2.80 13.05
CA GLU A 120 12.28 2.57 12.79
C GLU A 120 12.57 1.13 12.33
N CYS A 121 11.99 0.13 12.99
CA CYS A 121 12.15 -1.27 12.60
C CYS A 121 11.66 -1.58 11.17
N CYS A 122 10.68 -0.82 10.66
CA CYS A 122 10.18 -0.97 9.29
C CYS A 122 11.09 -0.22 8.30
N CYS A 123 11.65 0.91 8.70
CA CYS A 123 12.66 1.63 7.90
C CYS A 123 13.93 0.79 7.72
N GLU A 124 14.42 0.15 8.78
CA GLU A 124 15.58 -0.75 8.74
C GLU A 124 15.31 -1.98 7.87
N PHE A 125 14.13 -2.56 8.02
CA PHE A 125 13.70 -3.67 7.16
C PHE A 125 13.66 -3.24 5.68
N PHE A 126 13.12 -2.06 5.39
CA PHE A 126 13.08 -1.53 4.03
C PHE A 126 14.50 -1.31 3.48
N GLU A 127 15.37 -0.63 4.23
CA GLU A 127 16.76 -0.37 3.82
C GLU A 127 17.55 -1.65 3.54
N LYS A 128 17.31 -2.71 4.33
CA LYS A 128 17.96 -4.02 4.13
C LYS A 128 17.44 -4.81 2.92
N ASN A 129 16.17 -4.65 2.55
CA ASN A 129 15.50 -5.54 1.58
C ASN A 129 15.09 -4.84 0.27
N PHE A 130 15.05 -3.52 0.24
CA PHE A 130 14.72 -2.75 -0.94
C PHE A 130 15.90 -2.74 -1.92
N GLY A 131 15.61 -2.96 -3.19
CA GLY A 131 16.60 -2.87 -4.26
C GLY A 131 15.94 -2.85 -5.62
N GLU A 132 16.73 -2.66 -6.66
CA GLU A 132 16.23 -2.54 -8.04
C GLU A 132 15.39 -3.73 -8.50
N ASN A 133 15.65 -4.92 -7.96
CA ASN A 133 14.93 -6.16 -8.28
C ASN A 133 13.85 -6.53 -7.26
N SER A 134 13.71 -5.77 -6.17
CA SER A 134 12.82 -6.07 -5.03
C SER A 134 12.25 -4.78 -4.46
N THR A 135 11.29 -4.19 -5.18
CA THR A 135 10.67 -2.91 -4.81
C THR A 135 9.32 -3.09 -4.12
N ASP A 136 8.61 -4.19 -4.38
CA ASP A 136 7.48 -4.63 -3.56
C ASP A 136 7.96 -5.69 -2.54
N LEU A 137 7.95 -5.33 -1.26
CA LEU A 137 8.46 -6.16 -0.18
C LEU A 137 7.40 -7.09 0.43
N THR A 138 6.21 -7.24 -0.16
CA THR A 138 5.12 -8.06 0.40
C THR A 138 5.57 -9.49 0.72
N LEU A 139 6.25 -10.17 -0.22
CA LEU A 139 6.76 -11.53 0.03
C LEU A 139 7.91 -11.56 1.05
N LYS A 140 8.73 -10.50 1.13
CA LYS A 140 9.77 -10.39 2.16
C LYS A 140 9.16 -10.17 3.55
N THR A 141 8.10 -9.36 3.65
CA THR A 141 7.32 -9.20 4.87
C THR A 141 6.69 -10.53 5.28
N LEU A 142 6.12 -11.29 4.34
CA LEU A 142 5.59 -12.63 4.60
C LEU A 142 6.67 -13.61 5.07
N GLN A 143 7.84 -13.59 4.42
CA GLN A 143 8.99 -14.42 4.80
C GLN A 143 9.40 -14.14 6.24
N ASN A 144 9.43 -12.87 6.64
CA ASN A 144 9.77 -12.42 7.99
C ASN A 144 8.60 -12.45 8.99
N SER A 145 7.46 -13.01 8.59
CA SER A 145 6.29 -13.22 9.44
C SER A 145 6.13 -14.70 9.80
N ASP A 146 5.63 -14.96 11.00
CA ASP A 146 5.31 -16.31 11.46
C ASP A 146 3.94 -16.74 10.96
N GLY A 147 3.87 -17.92 10.34
CA GLY A 147 2.64 -18.46 9.77
C GLY A 147 2.12 -17.65 8.58
N TYR A 148 0.80 -17.64 8.42
CA TYR A 148 0.10 -16.99 7.31
C TYR A 148 -1.17 -16.25 7.74
N GLU A 149 -1.45 -16.17 9.04
CA GLU A 149 -2.65 -15.51 9.58
C GLU A 149 -2.27 -14.25 10.34
N PHE A 150 -2.86 -13.11 9.95
CA PHE A 150 -2.38 -11.80 10.39
C PHE A 150 -3.51 -10.82 10.76
N PRO A 151 -3.22 -9.80 11.59
CA PRO A 151 -4.14 -8.71 11.85
C PRO A 151 -4.46 -7.94 10.57
N PHE A 152 -5.73 -7.71 10.26
CA PHE A 152 -6.12 -7.01 9.02
C PHE A 152 -5.56 -5.59 8.87
N HIS A 153 -5.23 -4.95 9.98
CA HIS A 153 -4.63 -3.62 10.02
C HIS A 153 -3.33 -3.52 9.20
N THR A 154 -2.58 -4.62 9.04
CA THR A 154 -1.30 -4.64 8.32
C THR A 154 -1.41 -5.18 6.90
N ASN A 155 -2.62 -5.39 6.37
CA ASN A 155 -2.84 -5.84 4.99
C ASN A 155 -2.45 -4.76 3.96
N ILE A 156 -1.14 -4.57 3.75
CA ILE A 156 -0.59 -3.63 2.78
C ILE A 156 -0.74 -4.14 1.34
N ALA A 157 -0.91 -5.46 1.13
CA ALA A 157 -1.10 -6.04 -0.19
C ALA A 157 -2.38 -5.54 -0.88
N ALA A 158 -3.42 -5.18 -0.11
CA ALA A 158 -4.64 -4.61 -0.65
C ALA A 158 -4.46 -3.22 -1.33
N ARG A 159 -3.29 -2.57 -1.18
CA ARG A 159 -2.99 -1.26 -1.82
C ARG A 159 -3.08 -1.31 -3.35
N HIS A 160 -2.87 -2.48 -3.94
CA HIS A 160 -3.02 -2.72 -5.38
C HIS A 160 -4.47 -2.55 -5.86
N PHE A 161 -5.42 -2.49 -4.92
CA PHE A 161 -6.83 -2.20 -5.14
C PHE A 161 -7.24 -0.83 -4.56
N ASP A 162 -6.28 0.07 -4.33
CA ASP A 162 -6.48 1.40 -3.73
C ASP A 162 -7.13 1.36 -2.32
N VAL A 163 -6.83 0.29 -1.55
CA VAL A 163 -7.27 0.13 -0.17
C VAL A 163 -6.08 -0.24 0.72
N SER A 164 -5.65 0.68 1.58
CA SER A 164 -4.67 0.39 2.61
C SER A 164 -4.76 1.37 3.78
N LEU A 165 -4.36 0.91 4.97
CA LEU A 165 -4.19 1.73 6.16
C LEU A 165 -2.73 2.11 6.41
N LEU A 166 -1.80 1.56 5.62
CA LEU A 166 -0.37 1.79 5.75
C LEU A 166 0.19 2.37 4.44
N SER A 167 1.27 3.14 4.57
CA SER A 167 2.01 3.72 3.45
C SER A 167 3.45 3.20 3.39
N HIS A 168 3.74 2.18 4.21
CA HIS A 168 5.03 1.49 4.32
C HIS A 168 4.80 -0.02 4.41
N PHE A 169 5.82 -0.79 4.05
CA PHE A 169 5.83 -2.21 4.34
C PHE A 169 6.16 -2.42 5.81
N PRO A 170 5.32 -3.11 6.59
CA PRO A 170 5.72 -3.50 7.92
C PRO A 170 6.84 -4.56 7.81
N HIS A 171 7.79 -4.59 8.74
CA HIS A 171 8.84 -5.61 8.72
C HIS A 171 8.29 -7.03 8.88
N SER A 172 7.11 -7.17 9.48
CA SER A 172 6.32 -8.39 9.63
C SER A 172 4.85 -7.98 9.67
N PHE A 173 3.94 -8.83 9.20
CA PHE A 173 2.50 -8.56 9.30
C PHE A 173 1.98 -8.52 10.75
N ALA A 174 2.76 -8.96 11.73
CA ALA A 174 2.48 -8.81 13.16
C ALA A 174 3.14 -7.57 13.80
N CYS A 175 3.73 -6.66 13.01
CA CYS A 175 4.44 -5.47 13.51
C CYS A 175 3.52 -4.55 14.34
N LYS A 176 3.74 -4.50 15.66
CA LYS A 176 2.94 -3.69 16.60
C LYS A 176 2.92 -2.19 16.27
N PRO A 177 4.05 -1.51 16.04
CA PRO A 177 4.02 -0.09 15.66
C PRO A 177 3.21 0.18 14.39
N SER A 178 3.28 -0.71 13.40
CA SER A 178 2.49 -0.58 12.17
C SER A 178 1.00 -0.78 12.43
N MET A 179 0.62 -1.74 13.28
CA MET A 179 -0.78 -1.90 13.70
C MET A 179 -1.34 -0.63 14.37
N GLU A 180 -0.56 0.03 15.23
CA GLU A 180 -1.01 1.25 15.91
C GLU A 180 -1.23 2.41 14.91
N ILE A 181 -0.33 2.57 13.93
CA ILE A 181 -0.53 3.53 12.83
C ILE A 181 -1.82 3.20 12.06
N ALA A 182 -2.01 1.94 11.67
CA ALA A 182 -3.18 1.53 10.92
C ALA A 182 -4.49 1.73 11.69
N LYS A 183 -4.51 1.44 13.00
CA LYS A 183 -5.67 1.72 13.89
C LYS A 183 -5.97 3.21 13.97
N ALA A 184 -4.94 4.06 14.14
CA ALA A 184 -5.10 5.52 14.16
C ALA A 184 -5.64 6.07 12.82
N ASN A 185 -5.15 5.52 11.71
CA ASN A 185 -5.63 5.83 10.36
C ASN A 185 -7.08 5.43 10.17
N LEU A 186 -7.47 4.20 10.55
CA LEU A 186 -8.85 3.72 10.48
C LEU A 186 -9.80 4.56 11.35
N LYS A 187 -9.37 4.91 12.57
CA LYS A 187 -10.11 5.83 13.44
C LYS A 187 -10.30 7.19 12.77
N THR A 188 -9.28 7.70 12.08
CA THR A 188 -9.38 8.95 11.31
C THR A 188 -10.38 8.84 10.17
N ILE A 189 -10.33 7.77 9.36
CA ILE A 189 -11.33 7.52 8.31
C ILE A 189 -12.74 7.52 8.91
N SER A 190 -12.94 6.79 10.02
CA SER A 190 -14.24 6.63 10.67
C SER A 190 -14.86 7.95 11.17
N ARG A 191 -14.01 8.91 11.59
CA ARG A 191 -14.47 10.27 11.96
C ARG A 191 -15.11 11.01 10.79
N TYR A 192 -14.67 10.76 9.55
CA TYR A 192 -15.16 11.43 8.35
C TYR A 192 -16.18 10.61 7.54
N SER A 193 -16.08 9.28 7.60
CA SER A 193 -16.99 8.37 6.93
C SER A 193 -16.95 6.99 7.58
N LYS A 194 -17.96 6.70 8.42
CA LYS A 194 -18.17 5.36 8.99
C LYS A 194 -18.35 4.30 7.89
N GLN A 195 -19.02 4.67 6.79
CA GLN A 195 -19.23 3.79 5.64
C GLN A 195 -17.89 3.41 4.99
N LEU A 196 -17.01 4.39 4.73
CA LEU A 196 -15.71 4.10 4.13
C LEU A 196 -14.81 3.28 5.07
N ALA A 197 -14.84 3.57 6.37
CA ALA A 197 -14.14 2.77 7.37
C ALA A 197 -14.63 1.31 7.37
N ALA A 198 -15.96 1.08 7.28
CA ALA A 198 -16.52 -0.26 7.17
C ALA A 198 -16.10 -0.96 5.88
N ILE A 199 -16.07 -0.26 4.75
CA ILE A 199 -15.58 -0.80 3.47
C ILE A 199 -14.11 -1.21 3.59
N PHE A 200 -13.25 -0.34 4.14
CA PHE A 200 -11.84 -0.63 4.37
C PHE A 200 -11.65 -1.85 5.27
N SER A 201 -12.31 -1.88 6.43
CA SER A 201 -12.25 -3.02 7.35
C SER A 201 -12.73 -4.31 6.69
N GLY A 202 -13.78 -4.27 5.87
CA GLY A 202 -14.29 -5.45 5.16
C GLY A 202 -13.34 -5.98 4.10
N ILE A 203 -12.72 -5.09 3.31
CA ILE A 203 -11.76 -5.46 2.25
C ILE A 203 -10.45 -5.96 2.86
N LEU A 204 -9.94 -5.28 3.89
CA LEU A 204 -8.66 -5.61 4.50
C LEU A 204 -8.70 -6.92 5.30
N GLN A 205 -9.88 -7.35 5.76
CA GLN A 205 -10.13 -8.69 6.32
C GLN A 205 -10.31 -9.76 5.23
N GLY A 206 -9.62 -9.64 4.09
CA GLY A 206 -9.62 -10.65 3.02
C GLY A 206 -8.41 -11.58 3.11
N ALA A 207 -8.49 -12.74 2.47
CA ALA A 207 -7.30 -13.55 2.20
C ALA A 207 -6.64 -13.05 0.91
N VAL A 208 -5.31 -13.04 0.87
CA VAL A 208 -4.51 -12.56 -0.25
C VAL A 208 -3.67 -13.70 -0.78
N ILE A 209 -3.74 -13.92 -2.09
CA ILE A 209 -2.70 -14.64 -2.83
C ILE A 209 -1.87 -13.59 -3.55
N TYR A 210 -0.63 -13.46 -3.13
CA TYR A 210 0.34 -12.58 -3.77
C TYR A 210 1.23 -13.40 -4.68
N THR A 211 1.43 -12.93 -5.91
CA THR A 211 2.36 -13.53 -6.86
C THR A 211 3.19 -12.45 -7.51
N THR A 212 4.43 -12.76 -7.89
CA THR A 212 5.28 -11.81 -8.62
C THR A 212 4.97 -11.74 -10.12
N GLU A 213 4.18 -12.67 -10.66
CA GLU A 213 4.02 -12.87 -12.11
C GLU A 213 2.57 -13.03 -12.58
N GLU A 214 1.67 -13.57 -11.75
CA GLU A 214 0.29 -13.86 -12.12
C GLU A 214 -0.73 -12.82 -11.62
N GLY A 215 -0.24 -11.75 -10.99
CA GLY A 215 -1.04 -10.73 -10.32
C GLY A 215 -1.30 -11.04 -8.86
N ILE A 216 -2.13 -10.18 -8.25
CA ILE A 216 -2.48 -10.24 -6.84
C ILE A 216 -3.97 -10.50 -6.76
N PHE A 217 -4.36 -11.40 -5.85
CA PHE A 217 -5.74 -11.83 -5.67
C PHE A 217 -6.17 -11.56 -4.25
N LEU A 218 -7.29 -10.86 -4.09
CA LEU A 218 -7.94 -10.66 -2.81
C LEU A 218 -9.23 -11.48 -2.79
N LEU A 219 -9.26 -12.51 -1.95
CA LEU A 219 -10.37 -13.41 -1.71
C LEU A 219 -11.22 -12.80 -0.59
N ARG A 220 -12.42 -12.36 -0.94
CA ARG A 220 -13.33 -11.63 -0.04
C ARG A 220 -14.48 -12.51 0.41
N LYS A 221 -15.11 -12.08 1.52
CA LYS A 221 -16.23 -12.81 2.15
C LYS A 221 -15.84 -14.26 2.37
N TYR A 222 -14.66 -14.46 2.95
CA TYR A 222 -14.12 -15.80 3.15
C TYR A 222 -14.51 -16.34 4.52
N GLU A 223 -14.55 -17.66 4.60
CA GLU A 223 -14.58 -18.45 5.81
C GLU A 223 -13.37 -19.39 5.79
N LYS A 224 -12.75 -19.60 6.95
CA LYS A 224 -11.62 -20.52 7.10
C LYS A 224 -12.02 -21.69 7.99
N ILE A 225 -11.92 -22.91 7.46
CA ILE A 225 -12.22 -24.15 8.17
C ILE A 225 -10.95 -24.99 8.15
N GLY A 226 -10.24 -25.08 9.29
CA GLY A 226 -8.93 -25.71 9.32
C GLY A 226 -7.96 -25.00 8.38
N ASN A 227 -7.51 -25.70 7.33
CA ASN A 227 -6.63 -25.15 6.29
C ASN A 227 -7.37 -24.76 5.01
N GLU A 228 -8.69 -24.92 4.95
CA GLU A 228 -9.50 -24.55 3.79
C GLU A 228 -9.98 -23.11 3.93
N ILE A 229 -9.98 -22.38 2.81
CA ILE A 229 -10.53 -21.03 2.69
C ILE A 229 -11.61 -21.11 1.62
N ILE A 230 -12.86 -20.95 2.03
CA ILE A 230 -14.03 -20.84 1.15
C ILE A 230 -14.32 -19.35 0.99
N TYR A 231 -14.51 -18.85 -0.21
CA TYR A 231 -14.65 -17.40 -0.46
C TYR A 231 -15.72 -17.07 -1.49
N GLY A 232 -16.45 -15.98 -1.28
CA GLY A 232 -17.52 -15.57 -2.19
C GLY A 232 -17.01 -14.90 -3.47
N ASP A 233 -15.95 -14.11 -3.36
CA ASP A 233 -15.52 -13.21 -4.44
C ASP A 233 -13.99 -13.08 -4.55
N VAL A 234 -13.51 -12.79 -5.77
CA VAL A 234 -12.09 -12.63 -6.10
C VAL A 234 -11.89 -11.28 -6.78
N MET A 235 -11.23 -10.36 -6.10
CA MET A 235 -10.65 -9.18 -6.76
C MET A 235 -9.26 -9.54 -7.28
N THR A 236 -8.91 -9.09 -8.48
CA THR A 236 -7.60 -9.38 -9.08
C THR A 236 -7.02 -8.18 -9.80
N THR A 237 -5.68 -8.09 -9.82
CA THR A 237 -4.96 -7.15 -10.68
C THR A 237 -4.74 -7.70 -12.11
N ALA A 238 -4.88 -9.00 -12.34
CA ALA A 238 -4.67 -9.63 -13.65
C ALA A 238 -5.55 -10.89 -13.87
N LYS A 239 -6.15 -11.00 -15.06
CA LYS A 239 -6.99 -12.17 -15.43
C LYS A 239 -6.15 -13.32 -16.00
N THR A 240 -5.40 -13.99 -15.15
CA THR A 240 -4.48 -15.10 -15.49
C THR A 240 -5.14 -16.47 -15.38
N LYS A 241 -4.39 -17.56 -15.66
CA LYS A 241 -4.87 -18.93 -15.42
C LYS A 241 -5.25 -19.14 -13.96
N LEU A 242 -4.45 -18.60 -13.04
CA LEU A 242 -4.75 -18.63 -11.60
C LEU A 242 -6.05 -17.89 -11.26
N TYR A 243 -6.32 -16.73 -11.88
CA TYR A 243 -7.60 -16.03 -11.71
C TYR A 243 -8.80 -16.93 -12.00
N TYR A 244 -8.80 -17.61 -13.16
CA TYR A 244 -9.91 -18.45 -13.58
C TYR A 244 -10.04 -19.69 -12.70
N LEU A 245 -8.92 -20.25 -12.24
CA LEU A 245 -8.92 -21.38 -11.30
C LEU A 245 -9.57 -21.00 -9.97
N LEU A 246 -9.18 -19.85 -9.39
CA LEU A 246 -9.76 -19.31 -8.14
C LEU A 246 -11.22 -18.87 -8.33
N SER A 247 -11.55 -18.29 -9.47
CA SER A 247 -12.92 -17.80 -9.71
C SER A 247 -13.92 -18.93 -9.90
N SER A 248 -13.48 -20.05 -10.49
CA SER A 248 -14.33 -21.22 -10.74
C SER A 248 -14.44 -22.13 -9.51
N ASN A 249 -13.38 -22.19 -8.70
CA ASN A 249 -13.31 -23.02 -7.51
C ASN A 249 -13.25 -22.06 -6.32
N LYS A 250 -14.40 -21.76 -5.73
CA LYS A 250 -14.59 -20.80 -4.61
C LYS A 250 -14.02 -21.30 -3.27
N GLU A 251 -12.98 -22.11 -3.36
CA GLU A 251 -12.32 -22.80 -2.26
C GLU A 251 -10.84 -22.99 -2.61
N LEU A 252 -9.98 -22.88 -1.61
CA LEU A 252 -8.59 -23.31 -1.69
C LEU A 252 -8.16 -23.95 -0.37
N ARG A 253 -7.16 -24.83 -0.43
CA ARG A 253 -6.51 -25.41 0.75
C ARG A 253 -5.10 -24.86 0.91
N VAL A 254 -4.84 -24.21 2.03
CA VAL A 254 -3.51 -23.71 2.42
C VAL A 254 -2.65 -24.88 2.89
N ILE A 255 -1.47 -25.02 2.31
CA ILE A 255 -0.48 -26.02 2.76
C ILE A 255 0.50 -25.32 3.72
N ASP A 256 1.03 -24.19 3.28
CA ASP A 256 1.83 -23.27 4.08
C ASP A 256 1.75 -21.84 3.48
N LYS A 257 2.56 -20.90 3.97
CA LYS A 257 2.52 -19.50 3.54
C LYS A 257 2.98 -19.27 2.09
N ASN A 258 3.60 -20.25 1.43
CA ASN A 258 4.06 -20.18 0.05
C ASN A 258 3.40 -21.23 -0.86
N ASN A 259 2.61 -22.16 -0.30
CA ASN A 259 2.02 -23.28 -1.02
C ASN A 259 0.54 -23.45 -0.69
N PHE A 260 -0.28 -23.65 -1.71
CA PHE A 260 -1.72 -23.91 -1.61
C PHE A 260 -2.18 -24.88 -2.71
N ALA A 261 -3.41 -25.35 -2.61
CA ALA A 261 -4.04 -26.17 -3.63
C ALA A 261 -5.43 -25.63 -3.97
N VAL A 262 -5.78 -25.67 -5.25
CA VAL A 262 -7.13 -25.36 -5.75
C VAL A 262 -7.55 -26.50 -6.67
N ASN A 263 -8.66 -27.18 -6.33
CA ASN A 263 -9.15 -28.36 -7.07
C ASN A 263 -8.03 -29.41 -7.31
N ASP A 264 -7.35 -29.81 -6.22
CA ASP A 264 -6.18 -30.72 -6.20
C ASP A 264 -4.93 -30.28 -6.98
N VAL A 265 -4.95 -29.14 -7.66
CA VAL A 265 -3.78 -28.54 -8.30
C VAL A 265 -2.95 -27.81 -7.24
N LYS A 266 -1.78 -28.35 -6.90
CA LYS A 266 -0.82 -27.69 -6.01
C LYS A 266 -0.12 -26.54 -6.72
N ILE A 267 -0.09 -25.38 -6.08
CA ILE A 267 0.49 -24.14 -6.57
C ILE A 267 1.33 -23.55 -5.46
N GLY A 268 2.55 -23.11 -5.77
CA GLY A 268 3.41 -22.51 -4.77
C GLY A 268 4.85 -22.33 -5.22
N GLY A 269 5.69 -22.01 -4.24
CA GLY A 269 7.10 -21.67 -4.41
C GLY A 269 7.40 -20.24 -3.95
N GLU A 270 8.66 -19.82 -4.06
CA GLU A 270 9.15 -18.55 -3.52
C GLU A 270 8.47 -17.31 -4.14
N LYS A 271 7.87 -17.46 -5.33
CA LYS A 271 7.13 -16.41 -6.04
C LYS A 271 5.68 -16.25 -5.57
N PHE A 272 5.21 -17.13 -4.69
CA PHE A 272 3.84 -17.16 -4.20
C PHE A 272 3.79 -16.87 -2.70
N GLY A 273 2.74 -16.20 -2.26
CA GLY A 273 2.46 -15.96 -0.85
C GLY A 273 0.97 -16.04 -0.57
N VAL A 274 0.59 -16.80 0.46
CA VAL A 274 -0.78 -16.87 0.98
C VAL A 274 -0.81 -16.17 2.32
N MET A 275 -1.72 -15.22 2.47
CA MET A 275 -1.92 -14.44 3.69
C MET A 275 -3.41 -14.38 4.01
N VAL A 276 -3.78 -14.61 5.26
CA VAL A 276 -5.16 -14.56 5.73
C VAL A 276 -5.26 -13.44 6.74
N PHE A 277 -5.95 -12.37 6.38
CA PHE A 277 -6.10 -11.22 7.25
C PHE A 277 -7.45 -11.27 7.96
N LYS A 278 -7.44 -11.13 9.28
CA LYS A 278 -8.65 -11.21 10.11
C LYS A 278 -8.62 -10.19 11.26
N TYR A 279 -9.77 -10.00 11.87
CA TYR A 279 -9.82 -9.35 13.19
C TYR A 279 -9.22 -10.31 14.22
N LEU A 280 -8.00 -10.03 14.64
CA LEU A 280 -7.42 -10.62 15.83
C LEU A 280 -7.78 -9.68 16.96
N GLY A 281 -8.71 -10.10 17.84
CA GLY A 281 -9.04 -9.34 19.04
C GLY A 281 -7.76 -8.95 19.78
N ALA A 282 -7.66 -7.68 20.16
CA ALA A 282 -6.64 -7.20 21.07
C ALA A 282 -7.08 -7.45 22.51
#